data_AF-A0A3Q0SQR6-F1
#
_entry.id   AF-A0A3Q0SQR6-F1
#
_cell.length_a   1.000
_cell.length_b   1.000
_cell.length_c   1.000
_cell.angle_alpha   90.00
_cell.angle_beta   90.00
_cell.angle_gamma   90.00
#
_symmetry.space_group_name_H-M   'P 1'
#
loop_
_entity.id
_entity.type
_entity.pdbx_description
1 polymer ?
#
loop_
_entity_poly.entity_id
_entity_poly.type
_entity_poly.pdbx_seq_one_letter_code
_entity_poly.pdbx_strand_id
1 'polypeptide(L)'
;DQATGPNADSAVESQTLSMGMGLVATLLSGPQLSVEDYASMSRLLPSLETLSQQHPEAIIQELASNLRAVIATHGAYRPENLTTQSPRNSNTTVKNQNVVKGQTSGSRDPHHPSKPFCDWLVEACEPDVPTRAFALRILTQMVQQRNPEAIQAQEKVLTVSYLYSNSAVSNGHYKLSLGLAALADSYPDRILERLLKDFQHGPSLLSSNKEHSLETRLKMGEVLMRASRAMGELAPHLGRPLVGVFLQGTRDPDQSIRASSLSNLGELCQRLDYSLGSLAQELTSCLTALIKTEKEAEVRRAAVHVIASLLRGLSDKTTQVLSDVLLDLYRALKWVVRSDLDEVSVLHAHLALEELDDVMRRFIFPEQKLEKKIVVLP
;
A
#
# COMPACT_ATOMS: atom_id res chain seq x y z
N ASP A 1 -4.95 -48.45 20.38
CA ASP A 1 -4.17 -47.25 20.03
C ASP A 1 -4.80 -46.43 18.94
N GLN A 2 -5.73 -45.54 19.31
CA GLN A 2 -6.11 -44.39 18.48
C GLN A 2 -6.39 -43.22 19.44
N ALA A 3 -5.46 -42.26 19.48
CA ALA A 3 -5.60 -40.99 20.16
C ALA A 3 -5.12 -39.90 19.20
N THR A 4 -5.95 -39.53 18.24
CA THR A 4 -5.85 -38.27 17.51
C THR A 4 -6.34 -37.16 18.44
N GLY A 5 -5.42 -36.27 18.85
CA GLY A 5 -5.68 -35.23 19.84
C GLY A 5 -6.63 -34.13 19.34
N PRO A 6 -7.65 -33.72 20.13
CA PRO A 6 -8.72 -32.80 19.72
C PRO A 6 -8.35 -31.30 19.74
N ASN A 7 -7.07 -30.94 19.80
CA ASN A 7 -6.65 -29.56 20.10
C ASN A 7 -6.05 -28.77 18.92
N ALA A 8 -5.77 -29.40 17.78
CA ALA A 8 -5.14 -28.70 16.65
C ALA A 8 -6.18 -27.95 15.79
N ASP A 9 -7.31 -28.57 15.50
CA ASP A 9 -8.34 -27.98 14.63
C ASP A 9 -9.07 -26.80 15.30
N SER A 10 -9.36 -26.90 16.61
CA SER A 10 -9.99 -25.82 17.37
C SER A 10 -9.11 -24.57 17.51
N ALA A 11 -7.79 -24.74 17.53
CA ALA A 11 -6.84 -23.63 17.58
C ALA A 11 -6.80 -22.87 16.25
N VAL A 12 -6.84 -23.57 15.12
CA VAL A 12 -6.87 -22.97 13.78
C VAL A 12 -8.21 -22.25 13.53
N GLU A 13 -9.32 -22.82 13.99
CA GLU A 13 -10.64 -22.20 13.91
C GLU A 13 -10.74 -20.92 14.76
N SER A 14 -10.26 -20.96 16.01
CA SER A 14 -10.23 -19.78 16.90
C SER A 14 -9.34 -18.66 16.34
N GLN A 15 -8.20 -19.03 15.73
CA GLN A 15 -7.33 -18.07 15.05
C GLN A 15 -7.97 -17.45 13.81
N THR A 16 -8.60 -18.26 12.97
CA THR A 16 -9.29 -17.79 11.75
C THR A 16 -10.44 -16.85 12.12
N LEU A 17 -11.19 -17.20 13.16
CA LEU A 17 -12.27 -16.37 13.69
C LEU A 17 -11.74 -15.04 14.24
N SER A 18 -10.66 -15.08 15.02
CA SER A 18 -10.00 -13.88 15.57
C SER A 18 -9.48 -12.96 14.45
N MET A 19 -8.94 -13.54 13.37
CA MET A 19 -8.51 -12.78 12.19
C MET A 19 -9.69 -12.11 11.48
N GLY A 20 -10.80 -12.84 11.27
CA GLY A 20 -12.01 -12.31 10.67
C GLY A 20 -12.61 -11.15 11.49
N MET A 21 -12.70 -11.32 12.80
CA MET A 21 -13.18 -10.28 13.71
C MET A 21 -12.24 -9.06 13.77
N GLY A 22 -10.92 -9.29 13.68
CA GLY A 22 -9.93 -8.22 13.58
C GLY A 22 -10.09 -7.37 12.31
N LEU A 23 -10.41 -8.00 11.17
CA LEU A 23 -10.70 -7.27 9.93
C LEU A 23 -11.95 -6.39 10.07
N VAL A 24 -13.02 -6.92 10.66
CA VAL A 24 -14.26 -6.16 10.92
C VAL A 24 -13.99 -4.98 11.86
N ALA A 25 -13.21 -5.19 12.93
CA ALA A 25 -12.79 -4.12 13.85
C ALA A 25 -12.01 -3.01 13.13
N THR A 26 -11.14 -3.39 12.19
CA THR A 26 -10.31 -2.45 11.42
C THR A 26 -11.16 -1.62 10.46
N LEU A 27 -12.13 -2.23 9.79
CA LEU A 27 -13.09 -1.53 8.93
C LEU A 27 -13.92 -0.52 9.74
N LEU A 28 -14.40 -0.92 10.91
CA LEU A 28 -15.18 -0.08 11.84
C LEU A 28 -14.39 1.08 12.48
N SER A 29 -13.06 1.00 12.45
CA SER A 29 -12.16 2.04 12.95
C SER A 29 -11.80 3.09 11.89
N GLY A 30 -12.27 2.94 10.65
CA GLY A 30 -12.07 3.92 9.57
C GLY A 30 -12.81 5.24 9.81
N PRO A 31 -12.26 6.39 9.40
CA PRO A 31 -12.80 7.71 9.75
C PRO A 31 -14.10 8.09 9.01
N GLN A 32 -14.55 7.36 7.98
CA GLN A 32 -15.72 7.71 7.16
C GLN A 32 -16.42 6.46 6.59
N LEU A 33 -17.21 5.76 7.41
CA LEU A 33 -18.10 4.69 6.93
C LEU A 33 -19.46 5.26 6.52
N SER A 34 -19.95 4.86 5.36
CA SER A 34 -21.28 5.24 4.86
C SER A 34 -22.40 4.42 5.53
N VAL A 35 -23.64 4.88 5.42
CA VAL A 35 -24.82 4.14 5.91
C VAL A 35 -24.97 2.79 5.18
N GLU A 36 -24.57 2.73 3.91
CA GLU A 36 -24.59 1.53 3.06
C GLU A 36 -23.54 0.50 3.53
N ASP A 37 -22.40 0.95 4.05
CA ASP A 37 -21.38 0.06 4.64
C ASP A 37 -21.90 -0.63 5.90
N TYR A 38 -22.56 0.13 6.79
CA TYR A 38 -23.20 -0.44 7.97
C TYR A 38 -24.36 -1.38 7.62
N ALA A 39 -25.16 -1.05 6.59
CA ALA A 39 -26.20 -1.92 6.09
C ALA A 39 -25.62 -3.25 5.58
N SER A 40 -24.48 -3.21 4.88
CA SER A 40 -23.77 -4.40 4.41
C SER A 40 -23.23 -5.27 5.56
N MET A 41 -22.75 -4.64 6.65
CA MET A 41 -22.23 -5.29 7.85
C MET A 41 -23.31 -5.80 8.81
N SER A 42 -24.55 -5.31 8.72
CA SER A 42 -25.67 -5.76 9.56
C SER A 42 -25.95 -7.27 9.45
N ARG A 43 -25.57 -7.89 8.32
CA ARG A 43 -25.64 -9.35 8.09
C ARG A 43 -24.80 -10.16 9.07
N LEU A 44 -23.80 -9.55 9.72
CA LEU A 44 -22.93 -10.19 10.71
C LEU A 44 -23.53 -10.20 12.12
N LEU A 45 -24.59 -9.42 12.39
CA LEU A 45 -25.18 -9.29 13.72
C LEU A 45 -25.64 -10.63 14.33
N PRO A 46 -26.31 -11.54 13.59
CA PRO A 46 -26.72 -12.84 14.15
C PRO A 46 -25.52 -13.70 14.55
N SER A 47 -24.47 -13.74 13.72
CA SER A 47 -23.27 -14.52 13.99
C SER A 47 -22.47 -13.95 15.17
N LEU A 48 -22.36 -12.62 15.27
CA LEU A 48 -21.70 -11.96 16.40
C LEU A 48 -22.48 -12.15 17.71
N GLU A 49 -23.81 -12.21 17.65
CA GLU A 49 -24.64 -12.56 18.81
C GLU A 49 -24.34 -13.98 19.30
N THR A 50 -24.35 -14.97 18.41
CA THR A 50 -24.03 -16.36 18.77
C THR A 50 -22.63 -16.48 19.37
N LEU A 51 -21.63 -15.82 18.78
CA LEU A 51 -20.25 -15.81 19.27
C LEU A 51 -20.11 -15.13 20.64
N SER A 52 -20.85 -14.03 20.87
CA SER A 52 -20.84 -13.32 22.15
C SER A 52 -21.39 -14.16 23.31
N GLN A 53 -22.27 -15.13 23.04
CA GLN A 53 -22.95 -15.92 24.06
C GLN A 53 -22.38 -17.33 24.23
N GLN A 54 -21.85 -17.93 23.16
CA GLN A 54 -21.58 -19.37 23.11
C GLN A 54 -20.10 -19.73 22.93
N HIS A 55 -19.22 -18.78 22.59
CA HIS A 55 -17.80 -19.09 22.35
C HIS A 55 -17.06 -19.41 23.66
N PRO A 56 -16.19 -20.44 23.73
CA PRO A 56 -15.52 -20.81 24.99
C PRO A 56 -14.52 -19.76 25.51
N GLU A 57 -13.99 -18.91 24.64
CA GLU A 57 -13.03 -17.86 25.01
C GLU A 57 -13.70 -16.51 25.28
N ALA A 58 -13.53 -16.00 26.50
CA ALA A 58 -14.13 -14.73 26.96
C ALA A 58 -13.73 -13.51 26.11
N ILE A 59 -12.53 -13.53 25.54
CA ILE A 59 -12.00 -12.40 24.76
C ILE A 59 -12.69 -12.32 23.40
N ILE A 60 -13.02 -13.47 22.80
CA ILE A 60 -13.82 -13.54 21.58
C ILE A 60 -15.27 -13.15 21.87
N GLN A 61 -15.82 -13.55 23.01
CA GLN A 61 -17.16 -13.12 23.42
C GLN A 61 -17.26 -11.59 23.55
N GLU A 62 -16.28 -10.98 24.22
CA GLU A 62 -16.22 -9.53 24.43
C GLU A 62 -16.03 -8.77 23.12
N LEU A 63 -15.11 -9.22 22.25
CA LEU A 63 -14.88 -8.62 20.95
C LEU A 63 -16.13 -8.74 20.06
N ALA A 64 -16.83 -9.87 20.09
CA ALA A 64 -18.07 -10.06 19.32
C ALA A 64 -19.19 -9.14 19.81
N SER A 65 -19.33 -8.99 21.13
CA SER A 65 -20.29 -8.06 21.75
C SER A 65 -20.00 -6.60 21.36
N ASN A 66 -18.72 -6.20 21.41
CA ASN A 66 -18.28 -4.86 21.04
C ASN A 66 -18.53 -4.55 19.57
N LEU A 67 -18.15 -5.46 18.66
CA LEU A 67 -18.40 -5.32 17.22
C LEU A 67 -19.90 -5.24 16.92
N ARG A 68 -20.71 -6.09 17.57
CA ARG A 68 -22.16 -6.07 17.44
C ARG A 68 -22.75 -4.73 17.87
N ALA A 69 -22.30 -4.18 19.00
CA ALA A 69 -22.78 -2.90 19.51
C ALA A 69 -22.44 -1.74 18.57
N VAL A 70 -21.24 -1.71 17.99
CA VAL A 70 -20.86 -0.67 17.00
C VAL A 70 -21.67 -0.77 15.72
N ILE A 71 -21.86 -1.98 15.19
CA ILE A 71 -22.63 -2.18 13.95
C ILE A 71 -24.11 -1.83 14.18
N ALA A 72 -24.71 -2.32 15.26
CA ALA A 72 -26.13 -2.10 15.57
C ALA A 72 -26.46 -0.63 15.88
N THR A 73 -25.48 0.15 16.34
CA THR A 73 -25.65 1.59 16.63
C THR A 73 -25.16 2.50 15.51
N HIS A 74 -24.78 1.95 14.34
CA HIS A 74 -24.19 2.71 13.23
C HIS A 74 -23.00 3.60 13.68
N GLY A 75 -22.21 3.11 14.63
CA GLY A 75 -21.06 3.83 15.18
C GLY A 75 -21.38 4.94 16.20
N ALA A 76 -22.64 5.09 16.64
CA ALA A 76 -23.00 6.04 17.69
C ALA A 76 -22.45 5.66 19.07
N TYR A 77 -22.23 4.36 19.31
CA TYR A 77 -21.51 3.84 20.46
C TYR A 77 -20.19 3.23 19.98
N ARG A 78 -19.06 3.60 20.61
CA ARG A 78 -17.73 3.05 20.33
C ARG A 78 -17.05 2.64 21.64
N PRO A 79 -16.99 1.34 21.98
CA PRO A 79 -16.27 0.88 23.15
C PRO A 79 -14.76 1.08 22.99
N GLU A 80 -14.09 1.46 24.07
CA GLU A 80 -12.66 1.80 24.15
C GLU A 80 -11.75 0.65 23.68
N ASN A 81 -12.23 -0.60 23.74
CA ASN A 81 -11.49 -1.81 23.38
C ASN A 81 -11.44 -2.09 21.86
N LEU A 82 -12.21 -1.37 21.03
CA LEU A 82 -12.11 -1.48 19.56
C LEU A 82 -11.00 -0.62 18.98
N THR A 83 -10.55 0.40 19.72
CA THR A 83 -9.27 1.04 19.49
C THR A 83 -8.20 0.22 20.20
N THR A 84 -7.53 -0.65 19.44
CA THR A 84 -6.37 -1.46 19.86
C THR A 84 -6.60 -2.42 21.04
N GLN A 85 -6.80 -3.71 20.74
CA GLN A 85 -6.00 -4.82 21.31
C GLN A 85 -6.46 -6.20 20.79
N SER A 86 -5.48 -7.04 20.42
CA SER A 86 -5.63 -8.50 20.40
C SER A 86 -5.55 -9.04 21.85
N PRO A 87 -6.05 -10.26 22.11
CA PRO A 87 -6.05 -10.89 23.43
C PRO A 87 -4.64 -11.00 24.01
N ARG A 88 -4.36 -10.36 25.15
CA ARG A 88 -3.15 -10.62 25.96
C ARG A 88 -3.55 -11.39 27.22
N ASN A 89 -2.96 -12.57 27.37
CA ASN A 89 -2.95 -13.36 28.60
C ASN A 89 -2.44 -12.51 29.78
N SER A 90 -3.25 -12.36 30.83
CA SER A 90 -2.83 -11.80 32.10
C SER A 90 -2.86 -12.88 33.17
N ASN A 91 -1.67 -13.28 33.62
CA ASN A 91 -1.50 -14.00 34.87
C ASN A 91 -1.92 -13.11 36.06
N THR A 92 -2.54 -13.78 37.02
CA THR A 92 -3.09 -13.30 38.29
C THR A 92 -2.11 -12.49 39.15
N THR A 93 -2.62 -11.43 39.80
CA THR A 93 -2.42 -11.24 41.25
C THR A 93 -3.45 -10.28 41.83
N VAL A 94 -4.14 -10.78 42.85
CA VAL A 94 -5.15 -10.12 43.67
C VAL A 94 -4.48 -9.15 44.65
N LYS A 95 -5.03 -7.93 44.82
CA LYS A 95 -5.15 -7.28 46.13
C LYS A 95 -6.15 -6.11 46.14
N ASN A 96 -6.72 -5.96 47.34
CA ASN A 96 -8.00 -5.38 47.70
C ASN A 96 -8.01 -3.85 47.93
N GLN A 97 -9.23 -3.30 47.80
CA GLN A 97 -9.92 -2.32 48.68
C GLN A 97 -9.77 -0.79 48.48
N ASN A 98 -10.93 -0.21 48.09
CA ASN A 98 -11.75 0.81 48.78
C ASN A 98 -11.52 2.35 48.64
N VAL A 99 -12.53 2.98 48.00
CA VAL A 99 -13.42 4.06 48.53
C VAL A 99 -13.04 5.56 48.32
N VAL A 100 -13.78 6.17 47.36
CA VAL A 100 -14.61 7.41 47.38
C VAL A 100 -14.00 8.83 47.22
N LYS A 101 -14.48 9.46 46.12
CA LYS A 101 -14.86 10.87 45.79
C LYS A 101 -13.88 12.04 45.95
N GLY A 102 -13.72 12.78 44.85
CA GLY A 102 -13.42 14.22 44.82
C GLY A 102 -13.27 14.75 43.40
N GLN A 103 -14.14 15.68 43.00
CA GLN A 103 -14.14 16.37 41.69
C GLN A 103 -12.89 17.24 41.51
N THR A 104 -12.35 17.35 40.29
CA THR A 104 -12.03 18.63 39.58
C THR A 104 -11.31 18.39 38.25
N SER A 105 -11.90 18.98 37.20
CA SER A 105 -11.31 19.49 35.94
C SER A 105 -9.82 19.23 35.62
N GLY A 106 -9.59 18.60 34.45
CA GLY A 106 -8.33 18.65 33.71
C GLY A 106 -8.21 17.50 32.72
N SER A 107 -8.60 17.73 31.46
CA SER A 107 -8.34 16.82 30.34
C SER A 107 -6.84 16.54 30.25
N ARG A 108 -6.44 15.30 30.57
CA ARG A 108 -5.13 14.72 30.28
C ARG A 108 -5.38 13.34 29.73
N ASP A 109 -4.87 13.09 28.52
CA ASP A 109 -4.81 11.81 27.86
C ASP A 109 -4.30 10.72 28.82
N PRO A 110 -4.81 9.46 28.76
CA PRO A 110 -4.23 8.38 29.52
C PRO A 110 -2.87 8.04 28.91
N HIS A 111 -1.82 8.55 29.55
CA HIS A 111 -0.44 8.11 29.39
C HIS A 111 -0.39 6.58 29.55
N HIS A 112 -0.20 5.86 28.46
CA HIS A 112 0.56 4.61 28.53
C HIS A 112 1.93 4.95 29.13
N PRO A 113 2.46 4.19 30.10
CA PRO A 113 3.84 4.38 30.53
C PRO A 113 4.71 4.29 29.28
N SER A 114 5.43 5.37 28.97
CA SER A 114 6.27 5.51 27.78
C SER A 114 7.35 4.46 27.86
N LYS A 115 7.09 3.32 27.22
CA LYS A 115 8.08 2.29 27.03
C LYS A 115 9.26 2.91 26.26
N PRO A 116 10.50 2.82 26.77
CA PRO A 116 11.68 3.42 26.16
C PRO A 116 11.82 3.02 24.68
N PHE A 117 12.31 3.94 23.85
CA PHE A 117 12.55 3.68 22.42
C PHE A 117 13.43 2.44 22.17
N CYS A 118 14.45 2.22 23.02
CA CYS A 118 15.32 1.04 22.93
C CYS A 118 14.53 -0.28 23.07
N ASP A 119 13.51 -0.31 23.92
CA ASP A 119 12.74 -1.53 24.15
C ASP A 119 11.78 -1.83 22.98
N TRP A 120 11.42 -0.80 22.20
CA TRP A 120 10.73 -0.98 20.92
C TRP A 120 11.67 -1.52 19.83
N LEU A 121 12.93 -1.09 19.79
CA LEU A 121 13.93 -1.66 18.88
C LEU A 121 14.19 -3.15 19.17
N VAL A 122 14.20 -3.53 20.45
CA VAL A 122 14.34 -4.94 20.86
C VAL A 122 13.11 -5.74 20.45
N GLU A 123 11.90 -5.27 20.75
CA GLU A 123 10.67 -5.97 20.33
C GLU A 123 10.52 -6.09 18.81
N ALA A 124 11.04 -5.12 18.05
CA ALA A 124 11.09 -5.18 16.60
C ALA A 124 12.10 -6.22 16.06
N CYS A 125 12.94 -6.79 16.91
CA CYS A 125 13.84 -7.91 16.60
C CYS A 125 13.31 -9.27 17.09
N GLU A 126 12.16 -9.33 17.77
CA GLU A 126 11.59 -10.57 18.28
C GLU A 126 11.17 -11.51 17.13
N PRO A 127 11.25 -12.84 17.32
CA PRO A 127 10.84 -13.81 16.32
C PRO A 127 9.32 -13.78 16.06
N ASP A 128 8.54 -13.38 17.07
CA ASP A 128 7.09 -13.26 17.01
C ASP A 128 6.64 -12.12 16.07
N VAL A 129 5.89 -12.49 15.03
CA VAL A 129 5.49 -11.58 13.95
C VAL A 129 4.50 -10.51 14.43
N PRO A 130 3.46 -10.81 15.23
CA PRO A 130 2.60 -9.80 15.84
C PRO A 130 3.36 -8.77 16.69
N THR A 131 4.23 -9.22 17.60
CA THR A 131 5.02 -8.34 18.49
C THR A 131 5.94 -7.44 17.67
N ARG A 132 6.67 -8.03 16.73
CA ARG A 132 7.56 -7.29 15.81
C ARG A 132 6.80 -6.27 14.97
N ALA A 133 5.67 -6.65 14.38
CA ALA A 133 4.87 -5.76 13.54
C ALA A 133 4.26 -4.60 14.34
N PHE A 134 3.86 -4.84 15.59
CA PHE A 134 3.36 -3.80 16.48
C PHE A 134 4.47 -2.81 16.86
N ALA A 135 5.65 -3.32 17.27
CA ALA A 135 6.80 -2.48 17.59
C ALA A 135 7.24 -1.61 16.41
N LEU A 136 7.31 -2.18 15.19
CA LEU A 136 7.62 -1.43 13.98
C LEU A 136 6.59 -0.33 13.68
N ARG A 137 5.29 -0.59 13.91
CA ARG A 137 4.25 0.44 13.75
C ARG A 137 4.45 1.61 14.71
N ILE A 138 4.77 1.33 15.97
CA ILE A 138 5.05 2.37 16.97
C ILE A 138 6.30 3.15 16.59
N LEU A 139 7.39 2.48 16.20
CA LEU A 139 8.62 3.14 15.72
C LEU A 139 8.35 4.03 14.50
N THR A 140 7.54 3.56 13.55
CA THR A 140 7.13 4.32 12.37
C THR A 140 6.36 5.58 12.77
N GLN A 141 5.41 5.46 13.70
CA GLN A 141 4.64 6.59 14.22
C GLN A 141 5.53 7.61 14.94
N MET A 142 6.51 7.14 15.72
CA MET A 142 7.48 8.01 16.39
C MET A 142 8.33 8.79 15.37
N VAL A 143 8.71 8.18 14.24
CA VAL A 143 9.40 8.90 13.15
C VAL A 143 8.49 9.94 12.51
N GLN A 144 7.25 9.57 12.17
CA GLN A 144 6.27 10.50 11.58
C GLN A 144 5.98 11.70 12.49
N GLN A 145 5.92 11.48 13.79
CA GLN A 145 5.73 12.52 14.81
C GLN A 145 7.01 13.30 15.15
N ARG A 146 8.12 13.05 14.44
CA ARG A 146 9.43 13.69 14.67
C ARG A 146 9.92 13.59 16.11
N ASN A 147 9.72 12.42 16.73
CA ASN A 147 10.22 12.16 18.07
C ASN A 147 11.77 12.28 18.09
N PRO A 148 12.37 12.98 19.08
CA PRO A 148 13.81 13.26 19.10
C PRO A 148 14.67 11.99 19.21
N GLU A 149 14.23 10.96 19.95
CA GLU A 149 14.94 9.70 20.07
C GLU A 149 14.92 8.92 18.76
N ALA A 150 13.78 8.93 18.05
CA ALA A 150 13.63 8.27 16.76
C ALA A 150 14.46 8.96 15.66
N ILE A 151 14.58 10.29 15.68
CA ILE A 151 15.45 11.05 14.78
C ILE A 151 16.93 10.77 15.10
N GLN A 152 17.31 10.81 16.38
CA GLN A 152 18.69 10.56 16.80
C GLN A 152 19.14 9.12 16.48
N ALA A 153 18.23 8.16 16.57
CA ALA A 153 18.49 6.75 16.28
C ALA A 153 17.99 6.29 14.90
N GLN A 154 17.86 7.21 13.94
CA GLN A 154 17.35 6.95 12.58
C GLN A 154 17.98 5.72 11.91
N GLU A 155 19.29 5.52 12.04
CA GLU A 155 19.99 4.40 11.39
C GLU A 155 19.60 3.06 12.02
N LYS A 156 19.30 3.03 13.31
CA LYS A 156 18.81 1.83 14.00
C LYS A 156 17.38 1.52 13.59
N VAL A 157 16.51 2.53 13.45
CA VAL A 157 15.13 2.35 12.95
C VAL A 157 15.14 1.81 11.53
N LEU A 158 15.99 2.38 10.66
CA LEU A 158 16.15 1.93 9.28
C LEU A 158 16.69 0.50 9.21
N THR A 159 17.71 0.18 10.00
CA THR A 159 18.31 -1.15 10.05
C THR A 159 17.32 -2.20 10.53
N VAL A 160 16.56 -1.92 11.59
CA VAL A 160 15.56 -2.84 12.13
C VAL A 160 14.38 -3.03 11.17
N SER A 161 13.90 -1.95 10.56
CA SER A 161 12.86 -2.01 9.52
C SER A 161 13.33 -2.83 8.31
N TYR A 162 14.62 -2.73 7.96
CA TYR A 162 15.25 -3.46 6.88
C TYR A 162 15.51 -4.94 7.18
N LEU A 163 15.98 -5.26 8.40
CA LEU A 163 16.18 -6.63 8.86
C LEU A 163 14.86 -7.40 8.87
N TYR A 164 13.75 -6.72 9.22
CA TYR A 164 12.42 -7.29 9.06
C TYR A 164 12.08 -7.59 7.59
N SER A 165 12.40 -6.68 6.65
CA SER A 165 12.21 -6.89 5.21
C SER A 165 12.96 -8.12 4.66
N ASN A 166 14.08 -8.48 5.26
CA ASN A 166 14.90 -9.64 4.86
C ASN A 166 14.65 -10.91 5.68
N SER A 167 13.81 -10.86 6.72
CA SER A 167 13.49 -12.05 7.53
C SER A 167 12.53 -12.97 6.76
N ALA A 168 13.08 -14.02 6.17
CA ALA A 168 12.43 -14.97 5.24
C ALA A 168 11.34 -15.86 5.86
N VAL A 169 10.80 -15.52 7.03
CA VAL A 169 9.88 -16.42 7.75
C VAL A 169 8.73 -15.61 8.32
N SER A 170 7.67 -15.48 7.52
CA SER A 170 6.27 -15.61 7.96
C SER A 170 5.33 -14.96 6.95
N ASN A 171 4.25 -15.66 6.64
CA ASN A 171 3.17 -15.27 5.73
C ASN A 171 2.36 -14.01 6.16
N GLY A 172 2.92 -13.13 6.98
CA GLY A 172 2.33 -11.85 7.41
C GLY A 172 2.62 -10.71 6.44
N HIS A 173 2.02 -10.78 5.25
CA HIS A 173 2.52 -10.16 4.01
C HIS A 173 2.09 -8.70 3.66
N TYR A 174 1.39 -7.96 4.52
CA TYR A 174 0.92 -6.59 4.17
C TYR A 174 1.49 -5.45 5.02
N LYS A 175 2.02 -5.75 6.21
CA LYS A 175 2.52 -4.72 7.16
C LYS A 175 3.96 -4.27 6.85
N LEU A 176 4.66 -5.08 6.04
CA LEU A 176 6.04 -4.89 5.55
C LEU A 176 6.21 -3.63 4.69
N SER A 177 5.22 -3.34 3.85
CA SER A 177 5.26 -2.21 2.91
C SER A 177 4.83 -0.89 3.53
N LEU A 178 4.08 -0.94 4.64
CA LEU A 178 3.60 0.24 5.33
C LEU A 178 4.70 0.94 6.14
N GLY A 179 5.60 0.18 6.79
CA GLY A 179 6.68 0.73 7.60
C GLY A 179 7.77 1.43 6.78
N LEU A 180 8.33 0.76 5.77
CA LEU A 180 9.36 1.37 4.90
C LEU A 180 8.82 2.52 4.05
N ALA A 181 7.59 2.43 3.55
CA ALA A 181 6.97 3.53 2.80
C ALA A 181 6.72 4.76 3.69
N ALA A 182 6.29 4.56 4.94
CA ALA A 182 6.10 5.65 5.89
C ALA A 182 7.42 6.33 6.31
N LEU A 183 8.54 5.62 6.23
CA LEU A 183 9.87 6.19 6.46
C LEU A 183 10.39 6.94 5.21
N ALA A 184 9.89 6.64 4.01
CA ALA A 184 10.32 7.28 2.76
C ALA A 184 10.06 8.80 2.76
N ASP A 185 8.99 9.25 3.43
CA ASP A 185 8.69 10.67 3.58
C ASP A 185 9.70 11.41 4.45
N SER A 186 10.30 10.70 5.41
CA SER A 186 11.26 11.27 6.34
C SER A 186 12.70 11.17 5.83
N TYR A 187 13.03 10.12 5.08
CA TYR A 187 14.40 9.81 4.61
C TYR A 187 14.44 9.31 3.15
N PRO A 188 14.03 10.13 2.17
CA PRO A 188 13.80 9.69 0.80
C PRO A 188 15.07 9.15 0.11
N ASP A 189 16.18 9.89 0.16
CA ASP A 189 17.38 9.54 -0.62
C ASP A 189 18.02 8.21 -0.20
N ARG A 190 18.17 7.99 1.11
CA ARG A 190 18.82 6.79 1.66
C ARG A 190 17.98 5.54 1.49
N ILE A 191 16.66 5.66 1.71
CA ILE A 191 15.71 4.55 1.53
C ILE A 191 15.63 4.20 0.05
N LEU A 192 15.54 5.21 -0.82
CA LEU A 192 15.46 5.00 -2.25
C LEU A 192 16.73 4.33 -2.79
N GLU A 193 17.93 4.81 -2.46
CA GLU A 193 19.18 4.20 -2.93
C GLU A 193 19.26 2.70 -2.57
N ARG A 194 18.84 2.35 -1.35
CA ARG A 194 18.86 0.96 -0.89
C ARG A 194 17.79 0.12 -1.58
N LEU A 195 16.55 0.60 -1.66
CA LEU A 195 15.44 -0.11 -2.31
C LEU A 195 15.70 -0.34 -3.80
N LEU A 196 16.29 0.64 -4.50
CA LEU A 196 16.69 0.50 -5.90
C LEU A 196 17.73 -0.62 -6.08
N LYS A 197 18.73 -0.69 -5.20
CA LYS A 197 19.75 -1.76 -5.22
C LYS A 197 19.13 -3.14 -5.00
N ASP A 198 18.24 -3.26 -4.02
CA ASP A 198 17.62 -4.54 -3.65
C ASP A 198 16.63 -5.04 -4.71
N PHE A 199 15.93 -4.12 -5.40
CA PHE A 199 15.09 -4.46 -6.54
C PHE A 199 15.94 -4.98 -7.72
N GLN A 200 17.04 -4.31 -8.05
CA GLN A 200 17.92 -4.68 -9.16
C GLN A 200 18.64 -6.02 -8.96
N HIS A 201 19.23 -6.22 -7.78
CA HIS A 201 20.16 -7.34 -7.54
C HIS A 201 19.54 -8.49 -6.73
N GLY A 202 18.33 -8.32 -6.21
CA GLY A 202 17.77 -9.23 -5.21
C GLY A 202 18.54 -9.15 -3.88
N PRO A 203 18.15 -9.94 -2.87
CA PRO A 203 18.85 -9.96 -1.59
C PRO A 203 20.30 -10.42 -1.79
N SER A 204 21.27 -9.71 -1.21
CA SER A 204 22.71 -10.03 -1.31
C SER A 204 23.14 -11.34 -0.62
N LEU A 205 22.18 -12.18 -0.20
CA LEU A 205 22.44 -13.42 0.51
C LEU A 205 22.69 -14.56 -0.49
N LEU A 206 23.92 -15.08 -0.44
CA LEU A 206 24.52 -16.09 -1.33
C LEU A 206 23.80 -17.46 -1.38
N SER A 207 22.65 -17.64 -0.73
CA SER A 207 21.92 -18.92 -0.64
C SER A 207 20.43 -18.84 -0.98
N SER A 208 19.96 -17.75 -1.59
CA SER A 208 18.54 -17.56 -1.88
C SER A 208 18.05 -18.48 -3.02
N ASN A 209 17.03 -19.29 -2.76
CA ASN A 209 16.26 -19.99 -3.80
C ASN A 209 15.76 -18.96 -4.83
N LYS A 210 15.73 -19.29 -6.13
CA LYS A 210 15.29 -18.37 -7.20
C LYS A 210 13.89 -17.81 -6.92
N GLU A 211 13.01 -18.62 -6.34
CA GLU A 211 11.65 -18.23 -5.94
C GLU A 211 11.65 -17.19 -4.81
N HIS A 212 12.48 -17.34 -3.78
CA HIS A 212 12.61 -16.35 -2.72
C HIS A 212 13.21 -15.04 -3.25
N SER A 213 14.17 -15.13 -4.17
CA SER A 213 14.71 -13.94 -4.84
C SER A 213 13.65 -13.23 -5.69
N LEU A 214 12.79 -13.97 -6.40
CA LEU A 214 11.67 -13.42 -7.16
C LEU A 214 10.67 -12.71 -6.24
N GLU A 215 10.23 -13.41 -5.20
CA GLU A 215 9.26 -12.91 -4.22
C GLU A 215 9.78 -11.63 -3.54
N THR A 216 11.04 -11.60 -3.11
CA THR A 216 11.66 -10.40 -2.53
C THR A 216 11.69 -9.25 -3.53
N ARG A 217 12.09 -9.48 -4.79
CA ARG A 217 12.14 -8.40 -5.80
C ARG A 217 10.75 -7.84 -6.12
N LEU A 218 9.73 -8.67 -6.25
CA LEU A 218 8.34 -8.21 -6.41
C LEU A 218 7.88 -7.37 -5.22
N LYS A 219 8.19 -7.81 -3.99
CA LYS A 219 7.90 -7.05 -2.77
C LYS A 219 8.63 -5.71 -2.76
N MET A 220 9.90 -5.67 -3.14
CA MET A 220 10.67 -4.42 -3.21
C MET A 220 10.11 -3.45 -4.25
N GLY A 221 9.62 -3.95 -5.40
CA GLY A 221 8.95 -3.11 -6.40
C GLY A 221 7.69 -2.42 -5.84
N GLU A 222 6.90 -3.16 -5.08
CA GLU A 222 5.70 -2.63 -4.42
C GLU A 222 6.03 -1.64 -3.28
N VAL A 223 7.11 -1.87 -2.52
CA VAL A 223 7.61 -0.91 -1.52
C VAL A 223 8.12 0.37 -2.19
N LEU A 224 8.88 0.24 -3.28
CA LEU A 224 9.35 1.37 -4.10
C LEU A 224 8.18 2.21 -4.60
N MET A 225 7.11 1.57 -5.06
CA MET A 225 5.91 2.29 -5.45
C MET A 225 5.23 2.98 -4.28
N ARG A 226 4.98 2.30 -3.16
CA ARG A 226 4.39 2.99 -1.99
C ARG A 226 5.23 4.16 -1.51
N ALA A 227 6.56 4.01 -1.50
CA ALA A 227 7.48 5.10 -1.19
C ALA A 227 7.32 6.25 -2.19
N SER A 228 7.26 5.97 -3.50
CA SER A 228 7.05 7.00 -4.53
C SER A 228 5.71 7.73 -4.36
N ARG A 229 4.68 7.05 -3.84
CA ARG A 229 3.39 7.68 -3.52
C ARG A 229 3.48 8.62 -2.33
N ALA A 230 4.16 8.19 -1.28
CA ALA A 230 4.24 8.90 -0.01
C ALA A 230 5.01 10.22 -0.18
N MET A 231 6.08 10.20 -1.00
CA MET A 231 6.99 11.34 -1.21
C MET A 231 6.36 12.55 -1.94
N GLY A 232 5.11 12.46 -2.41
CA GLY A 232 4.32 13.61 -2.88
C GLY A 232 5.02 14.48 -3.93
N GLU A 233 5.13 15.78 -3.68
CA GLU A 233 5.74 16.77 -4.59
C GLU A 233 7.27 16.61 -4.77
N LEU A 234 7.93 15.73 -4.01
CA LEU A 234 9.35 15.40 -4.22
C LEU A 234 9.55 14.42 -5.39
N ALA A 235 8.47 13.82 -5.90
CA ALA A 235 8.49 12.85 -7.00
C ALA A 235 9.30 13.28 -8.25
N PRO A 236 9.33 14.55 -8.69
CA PRO A 236 10.07 14.96 -9.90
C PRO A 236 11.60 14.78 -9.79
N HIS A 237 12.19 14.94 -8.61
CA HIS A 237 13.63 14.74 -8.40
C HIS A 237 14.01 13.25 -8.34
N LEU A 238 13.06 12.40 -7.96
CA LEU A 238 13.24 10.95 -7.79
C LEU A 238 12.74 10.17 -9.01
N GLY A 239 12.02 10.82 -9.92
CA GLY A 239 11.42 10.24 -11.11
C GLY A 239 12.44 9.57 -12.01
N ARG A 240 13.60 10.21 -12.25
CA ARG A 240 14.65 9.64 -13.11
C ARG A 240 15.22 8.31 -12.56
N PRO A 241 15.71 8.23 -11.30
CA PRO A 241 16.14 6.95 -10.72
C PRO A 241 15.05 5.87 -10.74
N LEU A 242 13.81 6.23 -10.38
CA LEU A 242 12.69 5.28 -10.34
C LEU A 242 12.31 4.76 -11.73
N VAL A 243 12.16 5.65 -12.71
CA VAL A 243 11.90 5.28 -14.11
C VAL A 243 13.03 4.41 -14.64
N GLY A 244 14.28 4.78 -14.38
CA GLY A 244 15.45 4.00 -14.80
C GLY A 244 15.43 2.56 -14.26
N VAL A 245 15.11 2.37 -12.98
CA VAL A 245 15.03 1.04 -12.38
C VAL A 245 13.86 0.22 -12.90
N PHE A 246 12.68 0.82 -13.10
CA PHE A 246 11.56 0.09 -13.68
C PHE A 246 11.78 -0.23 -15.16
N LEU A 247 12.39 0.66 -15.95
CA LEU A 247 12.80 0.38 -17.33
C LEU A 247 13.87 -0.73 -17.41
N GLN A 248 14.74 -0.84 -16.41
CA GLN A 248 15.65 -1.98 -16.32
C GLN A 248 14.89 -3.27 -16.00
N GLY A 249 13.92 -3.21 -15.09
CA GLY A 249 13.06 -4.34 -14.70
C GLY A 249 12.21 -4.90 -15.85
N THR A 250 11.90 -4.10 -16.87
CA THR A 250 11.23 -4.62 -18.08
C THR A 250 12.11 -5.53 -18.93
N ARG A 251 13.39 -5.69 -18.61
CA ARG A 251 14.33 -6.62 -19.26
C ARG A 251 14.65 -7.84 -18.41
N ASP A 252 13.95 -8.04 -17.29
CA ASP A 252 14.18 -9.18 -16.40
C ASP A 252 13.85 -10.51 -17.10
N PRO A 253 14.61 -11.59 -16.84
CA PRO A 253 14.27 -12.92 -17.35
C PRO A 253 12.88 -13.38 -16.88
N ASP A 254 12.44 -12.97 -15.69
CA ASP A 254 11.16 -13.35 -15.12
C ASP A 254 10.02 -12.43 -15.60
N GLN A 255 8.94 -13.03 -16.12
CA GLN A 255 7.80 -12.28 -16.66
C GLN A 255 7.04 -11.49 -15.60
N SER A 256 6.97 -11.99 -14.36
CA SER A 256 6.26 -11.33 -13.27
C SER A 256 7.00 -10.05 -12.86
N ILE A 257 8.33 -10.07 -12.89
CA ILE A 257 9.14 -8.85 -12.68
C ILE A 257 8.93 -7.87 -13.82
N ARG A 258 8.92 -8.32 -15.09
CA ARG A 258 8.66 -7.43 -16.24
C ARG A 258 7.28 -6.76 -16.13
N ALA A 259 6.24 -7.55 -15.85
CA ALA A 259 4.87 -7.06 -15.69
C ALA A 259 4.74 -6.10 -14.49
N SER A 260 5.29 -6.46 -13.33
CA SER A 260 5.29 -5.61 -12.14
C SER A 260 6.03 -4.28 -12.39
N SER A 261 7.17 -4.33 -13.06
CA SER A 261 7.94 -3.12 -13.42
C SER A 261 7.14 -2.19 -14.34
N LEU A 262 6.40 -2.74 -15.30
CA LEU A 262 5.52 -1.97 -16.17
C LEU A 262 4.34 -1.37 -15.41
N SER A 263 3.69 -2.11 -14.53
CA SER A 263 2.61 -1.56 -13.68
C SER A 263 3.10 -0.41 -12.81
N ASN A 264 4.27 -0.58 -12.19
CA ASN A 264 4.92 0.46 -11.38
C ASN A 264 5.28 1.68 -12.23
N LEU A 265 5.81 1.46 -13.44
CA LEU A 265 6.13 2.53 -14.38
C LEU A 265 4.88 3.32 -14.81
N GLY A 266 3.77 2.63 -15.12
CA GLY A 266 2.51 3.24 -15.52
C GLY A 266 1.95 4.17 -14.45
N GLU A 267 1.94 3.71 -13.20
CA GLU A 267 1.51 4.56 -12.10
C GLU A 267 2.48 5.73 -11.83
N LEU A 268 3.79 5.49 -11.87
CA LEU A 268 4.77 6.54 -11.66
C LEU A 268 4.61 7.64 -12.70
N CYS A 269 4.42 7.28 -13.98
CA CYS A 269 4.28 8.24 -15.07
C CYS A 269 3.05 9.15 -14.92
N GLN A 270 1.98 8.69 -14.28
CA GLN A 270 0.81 9.54 -13.97
C GLN A 270 1.15 10.71 -13.04
N ARG A 271 2.22 10.59 -12.24
CA ARG A 271 2.59 11.56 -11.20
C ARG A 271 3.75 12.47 -11.60
N LEU A 272 4.43 12.18 -12.71
CA LEU A 272 5.62 12.92 -13.14
C LEU A 272 5.29 14.22 -13.88
N ASP A 273 4.05 14.41 -14.37
CA ASP A 273 3.64 15.62 -15.08
C ASP A 273 4.68 16.05 -16.14
N TYR A 274 5.15 17.30 -16.11
CA TYR A 274 6.13 17.86 -17.03
C TYR A 274 7.53 17.23 -16.90
N SER A 275 7.88 16.63 -15.76
CA SER A 275 9.18 15.98 -15.59
C SER A 275 9.35 14.74 -16.48
N LEU A 276 8.23 14.17 -16.95
CA LEU A 276 8.20 13.06 -17.89
C LEU A 276 8.76 13.43 -19.27
N GLY A 277 8.69 14.70 -19.69
CA GLY A 277 9.07 15.11 -21.05
C GLY A 277 10.51 14.71 -21.42
N SER A 278 11.44 14.80 -20.47
CA SER A 278 12.84 14.41 -20.71
C SER A 278 13.07 12.89 -20.83
N LEU A 279 12.08 12.07 -20.46
CA LEU A 279 12.11 10.60 -20.50
C LEU A 279 11.12 10.02 -21.52
N ALA A 280 10.31 10.86 -22.18
CA ALA A 280 9.21 10.44 -23.04
C ALA A 280 9.68 9.57 -24.22
N GLN A 281 10.84 9.90 -24.81
CA GLN A 281 11.44 9.15 -25.92
C GLN A 281 11.91 7.75 -25.50
N GLU A 282 12.61 7.65 -24.37
CA GLU A 282 13.09 6.37 -23.82
C GLU A 282 11.93 5.46 -23.46
N LEU A 283 10.91 6.03 -22.80
CA LEU A 283 9.70 5.32 -22.41
C LEU A 283 8.91 4.84 -23.63
N THR A 284 8.64 5.71 -24.59
CA THR A 284 7.91 5.36 -25.82
C THR A 284 8.63 4.28 -26.63
N SER A 285 9.95 4.40 -26.76
CA SER A 285 10.78 3.41 -27.45
C SER A 285 10.71 2.04 -26.75
N CYS A 286 10.82 2.02 -25.42
CA CYS A 286 10.72 0.80 -24.63
C CYS A 286 9.35 0.13 -24.78
N LEU A 287 8.26 0.89 -24.59
CA LEU A 287 6.90 0.36 -24.69
C LEU A 287 6.58 -0.15 -26.09
N THR A 288 6.99 0.58 -27.13
CA THR A 288 6.78 0.16 -28.53
C THR A 288 7.55 -1.13 -28.85
N ALA A 289 8.77 -1.28 -28.32
CA ALA A 289 9.54 -2.51 -28.48
C ALA A 289 8.82 -3.68 -27.78
N LEU A 290 8.46 -3.53 -26.50
CA LEU A 290 7.77 -4.56 -25.72
C LEU A 290 6.46 -4.99 -26.40
N ILE A 291 5.63 -4.06 -26.83
CA ILE A 291 4.39 -4.34 -27.55
C ILE A 291 4.63 -5.24 -28.77
N LYS A 292 5.70 -5.00 -29.53
CA LYS A 292 5.97 -5.71 -30.79
C LYS A 292 6.73 -7.02 -30.62
N THR A 293 7.57 -7.14 -29.59
CA THR A 293 8.53 -8.26 -29.49
C THR A 293 8.29 -9.19 -28.30
N GLU A 294 7.51 -8.76 -27.30
CA GLU A 294 7.30 -9.53 -26.09
C GLU A 294 6.35 -10.72 -26.33
N LYS A 295 6.77 -11.89 -25.85
CA LYS A 295 6.04 -13.13 -26.08
C LYS A 295 4.87 -13.29 -25.11
N GLU A 296 5.07 -12.85 -23.87
CA GLU A 296 4.09 -13.02 -22.80
C GLU A 296 2.99 -11.97 -22.90
N ALA A 297 1.74 -12.45 -22.98
CA ALA A 297 0.57 -11.58 -23.12
C ALA A 297 0.44 -10.62 -21.92
N GLU A 298 0.72 -11.08 -20.70
CA GLU A 298 0.64 -10.24 -19.50
C GLU A 298 1.56 -9.02 -19.56
N VAL A 299 2.78 -9.18 -20.09
CA VAL A 299 3.75 -8.10 -20.22
C VAL A 299 3.32 -7.15 -21.36
N ARG A 300 2.78 -7.66 -22.47
CA ARG A 300 2.19 -6.81 -23.52
C ARG A 300 1.00 -6.01 -23.00
N ARG A 301 0.07 -6.63 -22.27
CA ARG A 301 -1.07 -5.95 -21.60
C ARG A 301 -0.57 -4.83 -20.70
N ALA A 302 0.46 -5.09 -19.90
CA ALA A 302 1.04 -4.10 -18.99
C ALA A 302 1.67 -2.94 -19.77
N ALA A 303 2.38 -3.21 -20.88
CA ALA A 303 2.98 -2.15 -21.71
C ALA A 303 1.90 -1.24 -22.34
N VAL A 304 0.82 -1.81 -22.85
CA VAL A 304 -0.33 -1.03 -23.36
C VAL A 304 -0.98 -0.23 -22.23
N HIS A 305 -1.11 -0.82 -21.04
CA HIS A 305 -1.65 -0.15 -19.87
C HIS A 305 -0.80 1.05 -19.41
N VAL A 306 0.53 1.01 -19.57
CA VAL A 306 1.40 2.18 -19.32
C VAL A 306 1.03 3.33 -20.25
N ILE A 307 0.81 3.06 -21.55
CA ILE A 307 0.40 4.10 -22.52
C ILE A 307 -0.96 4.70 -22.10
N ALA A 308 -1.93 3.86 -21.76
CA ALA A 308 -3.25 4.32 -21.30
C ALA A 308 -3.15 5.19 -20.04
N SER A 309 -2.38 4.73 -19.05
CA SER A 309 -2.12 5.44 -17.79
C SER A 309 -1.48 6.80 -18.03
N LEU A 310 -0.51 6.86 -18.94
CA LEU A 310 0.24 8.06 -19.25
C LEU A 310 -0.65 9.12 -19.91
N LEU A 311 -1.49 8.72 -20.87
CA LEU A 311 -2.46 9.61 -21.51
C LEU A 311 -3.48 10.16 -20.50
N ARG A 312 -4.02 9.29 -19.65
CA ARG A 312 -4.99 9.67 -18.61
C ARG A 312 -4.36 10.60 -17.57
N GLY A 313 -3.15 10.29 -17.11
CA GLY A 313 -2.45 11.06 -16.08
C GLY A 313 -2.07 12.46 -16.56
N LEU A 314 -1.59 12.60 -17.80
CA LEU A 314 -1.25 13.91 -18.36
C LEU A 314 -2.48 14.72 -18.76
N SER A 315 -3.57 14.08 -19.19
CA SER A 315 -4.82 14.74 -19.61
C SER A 315 -4.53 15.88 -20.60
N ASP A 316 -4.91 17.12 -20.29
CA ASP A 316 -4.71 18.30 -21.14
C ASP A 316 -3.23 18.63 -21.41
N LYS A 317 -2.31 18.16 -20.55
CA LYS A 317 -0.86 18.36 -20.73
C LYS A 317 -0.25 17.41 -21.75
N THR A 318 -0.99 16.38 -22.20
CA THR A 318 -0.49 15.34 -23.11
C THR A 318 0.15 15.92 -24.37
N THR A 319 -0.50 16.89 -25.03
CA THR A 319 0.02 17.49 -26.27
C THR A 319 1.25 18.35 -26.06
N GLN A 320 1.49 18.82 -24.84
CA GLN A 320 2.68 19.60 -24.47
C GLN A 320 3.84 18.69 -24.08
N VAL A 321 3.58 17.65 -23.28
CA VAL A 321 4.61 16.77 -22.71
C VAL A 321 5.06 15.69 -23.69
N LEU A 322 4.15 15.20 -24.54
CA LEU A 322 4.39 14.10 -25.47
C LEU A 322 4.41 14.53 -26.92
N SER A 323 4.52 15.83 -27.22
CA SER A 323 4.44 16.37 -28.59
C SER A 323 5.25 15.55 -29.60
N ASP A 324 6.45 15.15 -29.19
CA ASP A 324 7.44 14.50 -30.06
C ASP A 324 7.23 12.99 -30.22
N VAL A 325 6.43 12.37 -29.35
CA VAL A 325 6.22 10.91 -29.30
C VAL A 325 4.76 10.50 -29.49
N LEU A 326 3.82 11.44 -29.47
CA LEU A 326 2.39 11.16 -29.49
C LEU A 326 1.97 10.35 -30.72
N LEU A 327 2.54 10.66 -31.88
CA LEU A 327 2.29 9.93 -33.13
C LEU A 327 2.77 8.49 -33.06
N ASP A 328 3.90 8.24 -32.41
CA ASP A 328 4.46 6.89 -32.27
C ASP A 328 3.64 6.04 -31.30
N LEU A 329 3.18 6.64 -30.19
CA LEU A 329 2.24 6.01 -29.27
C LEU A 329 0.92 5.66 -29.97
N TYR A 330 0.35 6.59 -30.74
CA TYR A 330 -0.85 6.32 -31.55
C TYR A 330 -0.65 5.15 -32.51
N ARG A 331 0.47 5.14 -33.24
CA ARG A 331 0.81 4.05 -34.18
C ARG A 331 1.00 2.71 -33.47
N ALA A 332 1.63 2.71 -32.30
CA ALA A 332 1.79 1.51 -31.48
C ALA A 332 0.43 0.96 -31.04
N LEU A 333 -0.48 1.81 -30.54
CA LEU A 333 -1.84 1.39 -30.16
C LEU A 333 -2.64 0.85 -31.36
N LYS A 334 -2.58 1.54 -32.52
CA LYS A 334 -3.23 1.05 -33.75
C LYS A 334 -2.64 -0.28 -34.24
N TRP A 335 -1.36 -0.52 -34.00
CA TRP A 335 -0.73 -1.81 -34.29
C TRP A 335 -1.29 -2.91 -33.38
N VAL A 336 -1.38 -2.68 -32.06
CA VAL A 336 -1.97 -3.65 -31.11
C VAL A 336 -3.38 -4.05 -31.54
N VAL A 337 -4.23 -3.06 -31.83
CA VAL A 337 -5.62 -3.30 -32.26
C VAL A 337 -5.72 -4.18 -33.51
N ARG A 338 -4.74 -4.10 -34.42
CA ARG A 338 -4.76 -4.82 -35.69
C ARG A 338 -4.06 -6.18 -35.64
N SER A 339 -3.14 -6.38 -34.70
CA SER A 339 -2.12 -7.42 -34.82
C SER A 339 -1.87 -8.22 -33.54
N ASP A 340 -2.25 -7.74 -32.36
CA ASP A 340 -2.10 -8.53 -31.14
C ASP A 340 -3.15 -9.65 -31.10
N LEU A 341 -2.72 -10.82 -30.64
CA LEU A 341 -3.58 -12.01 -30.51
C LEU A 341 -4.38 -12.00 -29.21
N ASP A 342 -3.97 -11.17 -28.25
CA ASP A 342 -4.59 -11.08 -26.94
C ASP A 342 -5.72 -10.04 -26.91
N GLU A 343 -6.96 -10.50 -26.73
CA GLU A 343 -8.15 -9.63 -26.73
C GLU A 343 -8.12 -8.57 -25.61
N VAL A 344 -7.50 -8.87 -24.47
CA VAL A 344 -7.37 -7.91 -23.36
C VAL A 344 -6.42 -6.77 -23.75
N SER A 345 -5.30 -7.08 -24.39
CA SER A 345 -4.37 -6.08 -24.93
C SER A 345 -5.04 -5.21 -25.99
N VAL A 346 -5.84 -5.82 -26.87
CA VAL A 346 -6.65 -5.12 -27.87
C VAL A 346 -7.67 -4.19 -27.20
N LEU A 347 -8.38 -4.64 -26.18
CA LEU A 347 -9.32 -3.81 -25.43
C LEU A 347 -8.61 -2.63 -24.75
N HIS A 348 -7.50 -2.87 -24.05
CA HIS A 348 -6.70 -1.81 -23.44
C HIS A 348 -6.22 -0.79 -24.48
N ALA A 349 -5.86 -1.23 -25.68
CA ALA A 349 -5.46 -0.33 -26.75
C ALA A 349 -6.60 0.52 -27.29
N HIS A 350 -7.83 -0.01 -27.38
CA HIS A 350 -9.01 0.78 -27.72
C HIS A 350 -9.29 1.86 -26.68
N LEU A 351 -9.28 1.50 -25.39
CA LEU A 351 -9.48 2.46 -24.30
C LEU A 351 -8.41 3.57 -24.35
N ALA A 352 -7.15 3.22 -24.59
CA ALA A 352 -6.08 4.22 -24.73
C ALA A 352 -6.28 5.14 -25.95
N LEU A 353 -6.80 4.61 -27.05
CA LEU A 353 -7.11 5.41 -28.25
C LEU A 353 -8.30 6.35 -28.03
N GLU A 354 -9.31 5.94 -27.24
CA GLU A 354 -10.42 6.81 -26.83
C GLU A 354 -9.93 7.96 -25.96
N GLU A 355 -9.10 7.68 -24.94
CA GLU A 355 -8.48 8.70 -24.10
C GLU A 355 -7.68 9.71 -24.94
N LEU A 356 -6.92 9.23 -25.93
CA LEU A 356 -6.19 10.08 -26.86
C LEU A 356 -7.12 10.92 -27.74
N ASP A 357 -8.22 10.35 -28.24
CA ASP A 357 -9.20 11.08 -29.05
C ASP A 357 -9.85 12.21 -28.23
N ASP A 358 -10.20 11.96 -26.98
CA ASP A 358 -10.77 12.97 -26.08
C ASP A 358 -9.78 14.10 -25.76
N VAL A 359 -8.50 13.77 -25.56
CA VAL A 359 -7.43 14.77 -25.41
C VAL A 359 -7.29 15.60 -26.68
N MET A 360 -7.26 14.97 -27.86
CA MET A 360 -7.08 15.67 -29.12
C MET A 360 -8.29 16.54 -29.47
N ARG A 361 -9.51 16.11 -29.18
CA ARG A 361 -10.73 16.91 -29.36
C ARG A 361 -10.71 18.17 -28.50
N ARG A 362 -10.35 18.06 -27.22
CA ARG A 362 -10.19 19.21 -26.32
C ARG A 362 -9.13 20.19 -26.81
N PHE A 363 -8.03 19.67 -27.36
CA PHE A 363 -6.95 20.48 -27.91
C PHE A 363 -7.36 21.21 -29.21
N ILE A 364 -8.02 20.52 -30.13
CA ILE A 364 -8.42 21.08 -31.44
C ILE A 364 -9.65 21.99 -31.30
N PHE A 365 -10.58 21.65 -30.40
CA PHE A 365 -11.83 22.37 -30.17
C PHE A 365 -11.95 22.81 -28.70
N PRO A 366 -11.15 23.78 -28.24
CA PRO A 366 -11.19 24.23 -26.86
C PRO A 366 -12.53 24.89 -26.53
N GLU A 367 -13.03 24.67 -25.30
CA GLU A 367 -14.25 25.31 -24.82
C GLU A 367 -14.09 26.84 -24.81
N GLN A 368 -14.99 27.54 -25.49
CA GLN A 368 -14.99 28.99 -25.50
C GLN A 368 -15.48 29.52 -24.15
N LYS A 369 -14.58 30.05 -23.33
CA LYS A 369 -14.96 30.81 -22.13
C LYS A 369 -15.47 32.18 -22.56
N LEU A 370 -16.78 32.42 -22.40
CA LEU A 370 -17.39 33.73 -22.58
C LEU A 370 -16.97 34.67 -21.44
N GLU A 371 -15.76 35.22 -21.51
CA GLU A 371 -15.29 36.22 -20.56
C GLU A 371 -15.75 37.61 -21.02
N LYS A 372 -16.57 38.27 -20.19
CA LYS A 372 -16.95 39.67 -20.43
C LYS A 372 -15.71 40.55 -20.24
N LYS A 373 -15.05 40.91 -21.34
CA LYS A 373 -13.98 41.91 -21.34
C LYS A 373 -14.60 43.30 -21.16
N ILE A 374 -14.72 43.75 -19.92
CA ILE A 374 -15.12 45.13 -19.63
C ILE A 374 -13.93 46.03 -19.95
N VAL A 375 -13.98 46.70 -21.09
CA VAL A 375 -13.03 47.76 -21.45
C VAL A 375 -13.62 49.07 -20.95
N VAL A 376 -13.00 49.66 -19.92
CA VAL A 376 -13.28 51.04 -19.53
C VAL A 376 -12.49 51.94 -20.47
N LEU A 377 -13.20 52.63 -21.38
CA LEU A 377 -12.59 53.61 -22.27
C LEU A 377 -12.36 54.93 -21.50
N PRO A 378 -11.25 55.65 -21.78
CA PRO A 378 -10.84 56.86 -21.07
C PRO A 378 -11.76 58.07 -21.30
#